data_AF-A0A7Y2NYP6-F1
#
_entry.id   AF-A0A7Y2NYP6-F1
#
_cell.length_a   1.000
_cell.length_b   1.000
_cell.length_c   1.000
_cell.angle_alpha   90.00
_cell.angle_beta   90.00
_cell.angle_gamma   90.00
#
_symmetry.space_group_name_H-M   'P 1'
#
loop_
_entity.id
_entity.type
_entity.pdbx_description
1 polymer ?
#
loop_
_entity_poly.entity_id
_entity_poly.type
_entity_poly.pdbx_seq_one_letter_code
_entity_poly.pdbx_strand_id
1 'polypeptide(L)'
;MAGSTGAKIQFTHNDVEVGARLYEALVHCARSLRGMPITYGDLLAMARQLHPKDAVLDRAVPVGIGMKLLFVEDFCRANAYPKLACLAVNRSTMRPGSGYKGDWEADKRAVAGFDWSVADAQLATYAGAARAAVPARLKPRKERPADVSWYAYFCSHRAACEKVTAQDKKEIINLMMAGLDPETSLKRVLAAKADFGEES
;
A
#
# COMPACT_ATOMS: atom_id res chain seq x y z
N MET A 1 13.86 14.09 -27.83
CA MET A 1 12.55 13.48 -27.49
C MET A 1 12.78 12.03 -27.09
N ALA A 2 13.24 11.79 -25.86
CA ALA A 2 13.30 10.45 -25.29
C ALA A 2 12.22 10.41 -24.21
N GLY A 3 11.04 9.89 -24.58
CA GLY A 3 9.97 9.64 -23.63
C GLY A 3 10.46 8.62 -22.62
N SER A 4 10.63 9.03 -21.38
CA SER A 4 10.69 8.11 -20.26
C SER A 4 9.35 7.39 -20.21
N THR A 5 9.29 6.19 -20.79
CA THR A 5 8.26 5.21 -20.48
C THR A 5 8.47 4.80 -19.03
N GLY A 6 8.01 5.65 -18.11
CA GLY A 6 7.85 5.28 -16.72
C GLY A 6 7.04 3.99 -16.70
N ALA A 7 7.68 2.89 -16.29
CA ALA A 7 7.01 1.61 -16.19
C ALA A 7 5.73 1.83 -15.38
N LYS A 8 4.57 1.66 -16.04
CA LYS A 8 3.26 1.88 -15.43
C LYS A 8 3.23 1.03 -14.15
N ILE A 9 3.19 1.68 -12.99
CA ILE A 9 3.27 0.99 -11.71
C ILE A 9 2.13 -0.03 -11.66
N GLN A 10 2.50 -1.31 -11.52
CA GLN A 10 1.56 -2.42 -11.67
C GLN A 10 1.05 -2.86 -10.29
N PHE A 11 -0.20 -2.51 -9.98
CA PHE A 11 -0.91 -3.00 -8.79
C PHE A 11 -1.13 -4.50 -8.84
N THR A 12 -1.11 -5.12 -7.67
CA THR A 12 -1.60 -6.48 -7.43
C THR A 12 -3.03 -6.44 -6.88
N HIS A 13 -3.71 -7.59 -6.84
CA HIS A 13 -5.01 -7.68 -6.16
C HIS A 13 -4.94 -7.24 -4.69
N ASN A 14 -3.84 -7.58 -3.99
CA ASN A 14 -3.59 -7.18 -2.61
C ASN A 14 -3.50 -5.65 -2.45
N ASP A 15 -2.89 -4.96 -3.42
CA ASP A 15 -2.76 -3.50 -3.37
C ASP A 15 -4.10 -2.80 -3.53
N VAL A 16 -4.93 -3.28 -4.46
CA VAL A 16 -6.29 -2.76 -4.68
C VAL A 16 -7.18 -3.03 -3.46
N GLU A 17 -7.14 -4.26 -2.95
CA GLU A 17 -8.02 -4.66 -1.84
C GLU A 17 -7.67 -3.89 -0.58
N VAL A 18 -6.42 -3.97 -0.11
CA VAL A 18 -6.00 -3.26 1.09
C VAL A 18 -6.08 -1.74 0.87
N GLY A 19 -5.70 -1.23 -0.31
CA GLY A 19 -5.79 0.19 -0.64
C GLY A 19 -7.20 0.76 -0.49
N ALA A 20 -8.24 0.01 -0.88
CA ALA A 20 -9.62 0.43 -0.65
C ALA A 20 -9.97 0.57 0.84
N ARG A 21 -9.48 -0.34 1.70
CA ARG A 21 -9.72 -0.24 3.16
C ARG A 21 -8.89 0.86 3.80
N LEU A 22 -7.69 1.12 3.27
CA LEU A 22 -6.89 2.27 3.70
C LEU A 22 -7.57 3.58 3.32
N TYR A 23 -8.21 3.68 2.16
CA TYR A 23 -9.04 4.83 1.81
C TYR A 23 -10.13 5.05 2.87
N GLU A 24 -10.88 4.02 3.24
CA GLU A 24 -11.96 4.14 4.22
C GLU A 24 -11.43 4.61 5.59
N ALA A 25 -10.31 4.04 6.05
CA ALA A 25 -9.65 4.47 7.27
C ALA A 25 -9.11 5.91 7.20
N LEU A 26 -8.57 6.33 6.06
CA LEU A 26 -8.10 7.70 5.86
C LEU A 26 -9.26 8.71 5.80
N VAL A 27 -10.39 8.37 5.18
CA VAL A 27 -11.61 9.19 5.20
C VAL A 27 -12.13 9.32 6.62
N HIS A 28 -12.12 8.22 7.39
CA HIS A 28 -12.45 8.26 8.81
C HIS A 28 -11.52 9.23 9.56
N CYS A 29 -10.21 9.19 9.32
CA CYS A 29 -9.26 10.15 9.90
C CYS A 29 -9.56 11.60 9.48
N ALA A 30 -9.81 11.83 8.19
CA ALA A 30 -10.10 13.16 7.66
C ALA A 30 -11.33 13.78 8.35
N ARG A 31 -12.39 12.99 8.55
CA ARG A 31 -13.63 13.42 9.20
C ARG A 31 -13.48 13.57 10.72
N SER A 32 -12.95 12.55 11.40
CA SER A 32 -12.90 12.47 12.87
C SER A 32 -11.77 13.31 13.48
N LEU A 33 -10.62 13.37 12.81
CA LEU A 33 -9.40 14.00 13.31
C LEU A 33 -9.07 15.31 12.58
N ARG A 34 -9.97 15.80 11.73
CA ARG A 34 -9.84 17.08 10.99
C ARG A 34 -8.50 17.21 10.25
N GLY A 35 -8.05 16.13 9.61
CA GLY A 35 -6.81 16.11 8.83
C GLY A 35 -5.51 15.99 9.65
N MET A 36 -5.57 15.60 10.93
CA MET A 36 -4.37 15.19 11.66
C MET A 36 -3.72 13.96 11.00
N PRO A 37 -2.39 13.89 10.94
CA PRO A 37 -1.68 12.76 10.35
C PRO A 37 -1.82 11.49 11.22
N ILE A 38 -1.70 10.35 10.57
CA ILE A 38 -1.77 9.01 11.18
C ILE A 38 -0.56 8.19 10.72
N THR A 39 0.07 7.45 11.64
CA THR A 39 1.23 6.62 11.27
C THR A 39 0.79 5.42 10.44
N TYR A 40 1.68 4.85 9.62
CA TYR A 40 1.37 3.66 8.81
C TYR A 40 0.86 2.47 9.65
N GLY A 41 1.45 2.26 10.83
CA GLY A 41 1.02 1.20 11.74
C GLY A 41 -0.39 1.45 12.30
N ASP A 42 -0.65 2.66 12.75
CA ASP A 42 -1.96 3.05 13.30
C ASP A 42 -3.04 3.06 12.22
N LEU A 43 -2.69 3.44 11.00
CA LEU A 43 -3.60 3.39 9.85
C LEU A 43 -4.04 1.96 9.54
N LEU A 44 -3.10 1.01 9.55
CA LEU A 44 -3.43 -0.41 9.38
C LEU A 44 -4.28 -0.93 10.56
N ALA A 45 -3.99 -0.50 11.78
CA ALA A 45 -4.79 -0.87 12.95
C ALA A 45 -6.23 -0.34 12.83
N MET A 46 -6.40 0.92 12.44
CA MET A 46 -7.72 1.52 12.21
C MET A 46 -8.48 0.80 11.10
N ALA A 47 -7.84 0.53 9.97
CA ALA A 47 -8.46 -0.22 8.89
C ALA A 47 -8.96 -1.59 9.38
N ARG A 48 -8.18 -2.31 10.20
CA ARG A 48 -8.60 -3.60 10.78
C ARG A 48 -9.79 -3.47 11.72
N GLN A 49 -9.87 -2.38 12.49
CA GLN A 49 -11.02 -2.10 13.35
C GLN A 49 -12.29 -1.87 12.52
N LEU A 50 -12.18 -1.19 11.37
CA LEU A 50 -13.29 -1.00 10.43
C LEU A 50 -13.69 -2.29 9.69
N HIS A 51 -12.74 -3.21 9.49
CA HIS A 51 -12.94 -4.46 8.75
C HIS A 51 -12.44 -5.71 9.51
N PRO A 52 -13.03 -6.07 10.65
CA PRO A 52 -12.50 -7.07 11.59
C PRO A 52 -12.52 -8.53 11.09
N LYS A 53 -12.97 -8.79 9.87
CA LYS A 53 -13.03 -10.12 9.25
C LYS A 53 -12.28 -10.18 7.90
N ASP A 54 -11.53 -9.12 7.57
CA ASP A 54 -10.80 -9.05 6.31
C ASP A 54 -9.41 -9.70 6.48
N ALA A 55 -9.33 -10.98 6.12
CA ALA A 55 -8.10 -11.76 6.23
C ALA A 55 -6.94 -11.23 5.36
N VAL A 56 -7.22 -10.45 4.30
CA VAL A 56 -6.17 -9.82 3.48
C VAL A 56 -5.56 -8.65 4.25
N LEU A 57 -6.40 -7.85 4.87
CA LEU A 57 -5.99 -6.71 5.71
C LEU A 57 -5.27 -7.14 6.99
N ASP A 58 -5.69 -8.24 7.62
CA ASP A 58 -5.01 -8.79 8.81
C ASP A 58 -3.56 -9.20 8.53
N ARG A 59 -3.28 -9.60 7.29
CA ARG A 59 -1.92 -9.94 6.85
C ARG A 59 -1.09 -8.75 6.41
N ALA A 60 -1.69 -7.60 6.10
CA ALA A 60 -0.95 -6.43 5.67
C ALA A 60 0.06 -5.96 6.74
N VAL A 61 1.23 -5.49 6.30
CA VAL A 61 2.29 -4.97 7.18
C VAL A 61 2.76 -3.59 6.70
N PRO A 62 3.37 -2.77 7.59
CA PRO A 62 3.77 -1.41 7.23
C PRO A 62 4.67 -1.35 5.99
N VAL A 63 5.71 -2.19 5.89
CA VAL A 63 6.67 -2.15 4.76
C VAL A 63 6.00 -2.26 3.38
N GLY A 64 4.82 -2.88 3.27
CA GLY A 64 4.06 -2.99 2.02
C GLY A 64 3.04 -1.88 1.76
N ILE A 65 2.90 -0.90 2.67
CA ILE A 65 1.80 0.08 2.64
C ILE A 65 1.93 1.06 1.48
N GLY A 66 3.14 1.35 0.99
CA GLY A 66 3.39 2.38 -0.04
C GLY A 66 2.58 2.15 -1.31
N MET A 67 2.55 0.92 -1.83
CA MET A 67 1.75 0.56 -3.01
C MET A 67 0.25 0.68 -2.78
N LYS A 68 -0.21 0.45 -1.54
CA LYS A 68 -1.63 0.57 -1.16
C LYS A 68 -2.04 2.03 -1.02
N LEU A 69 -1.14 2.89 -0.53
CA LEU A 69 -1.33 4.34 -0.51
C LEU A 69 -1.27 4.95 -1.91
N LEU A 70 -0.42 4.41 -2.80
CA LEU A 70 -0.39 4.82 -4.20
C LEU A 70 -1.72 4.52 -4.90
N PHE A 71 -2.38 3.41 -4.58
CA PHE A 71 -3.75 3.17 -5.07
C PHE A 71 -4.72 4.27 -4.64
N VAL A 72 -4.65 4.72 -3.37
CA VAL A 72 -5.48 5.82 -2.86
C VAL A 72 -5.13 7.14 -3.56
N GLU A 73 -3.85 7.42 -3.78
CA GLU A 73 -3.39 8.61 -4.49
C GLU A 73 -3.88 8.61 -5.94
N ASP A 74 -3.77 7.48 -6.64
CA ASP A 74 -4.23 7.34 -8.02
C ASP A 74 -5.75 7.48 -8.13
N PHE A 75 -6.51 6.97 -7.16
CA PHE A 75 -7.96 7.18 -7.06
C PHE A 75 -8.30 8.67 -6.90
N CYS A 76 -7.65 9.35 -5.94
CA CYS A 76 -7.90 10.77 -5.70
C CYS A 76 -7.55 11.60 -6.95
N ARG A 77 -6.40 11.31 -7.57
CA ARG A 77 -5.96 11.99 -8.80
C ARG A 77 -6.93 11.77 -9.97
N ALA A 78 -7.43 10.55 -10.15
CA ALA A 78 -8.37 10.22 -11.22
C ALA A 78 -9.71 10.97 -11.11
N ASN A 79 -10.10 11.36 -9.90
CA ASN A 79 -11.36 12.06 -9.63
C ASN A 79 -11.17 13.54 -9.23
N ALA A 80 -9.94 14.07 -9.35
CA ALA A 80 -9.57 15.42 -8.93
C ALA A 80 -9.90 15.74 -7.45
N TYR A 81 -9.80 14.74 -6.58
CA TYR A 81 -9.97 14.89 -5.13
C TYR A 81 -8.66 15.32 -4.45
N PRO A 82 -8.72 15.94 -3.26
CA PRO A 82 -7.53 16.23 -2.46
C PRO A 82 -6.70 14.98 -2.16
N LYS A 83 -5.39 15.16 -1.94
CA LYS A 83 -4.44 14.06 -1.75
C LYS A 83 -4.62 13.36 -0.40
N LEU A 84 -5.62 12.49 -0.28
CA LEU A 84 -5.97 11.81 0.98
C LEU A 84 -4.79 11.05 1.61
N ALA A 85 -3.96 10.42 0.79
CA ALA A 85 -2.78 9.68 1.23
C ALA A 85 -1.75 10.56 1.98
N CYS A 86 -1.83 11.90 1.89
CA CYS A 86 -0.95 12.81 2.62
C CYS A 86 -1.13 12.74 4.15
N LEU A 87 -2.23 12.18 4.64
CA LEU A 87 -2.44 11.97 6.08
C LEU A 87 -1.57 10.82 6.62
N ALA A 88 -1.18 9.86 5.77
CA ALA A 88 -0.38 8.72 6.18
C ALA A 88 1.10 9.10 6.28
N VAL A 89 1.68 8.98 7.47
CA VAL A 89 3.05 9.39 7.75
C VAL A 89 3.92 8.25 8.26
N ASN A 90 5.22 8.39 8.04
CA ASN A 90 6.21 7.58 8.70
C ASN A 90 6.27 7.94 10.20
N ARG A 91 6.42 6.93 11.06
CA ARG A 91 6.43 7.10 12.52
C ARG A 91 7.64 7.86 13.03
N SER A 92 8.83 7.67 12.45
CA SER A 92 10.06 8.31 12.92
C SER A 92 10.16 9.76 12.48
N THR A 93 9.75 10.06 11.25
CA THR A 93 9.86 11.42 10.70
C THR A 93 8.62 12.27 10.93
N MET A 94 7.46 11.65 11.22
CA MET A 94 6.16 12.32 11.26
C MET A 94 5.91 13.18 10.01
N ARG A 95 6.34 12.64 8.86
CA ARG A 95 6.16 13.21 7.53
C ARG A 95 5.67 12.13 6.56
N PRO A 96 5.01 12.52 5.46
CA PRO A 96 4.72 11.60 4.35
C PRO A 96 6.01 10.94 3.84
N GLY A 97 5.85 9.85 3.09
CA GLY A 97 6.98 9.12 2.53
C GLY A 97 7.86 10.01 1.63
N SER A 98 9.12 9.62 1.43
CA SER A 98 10.14 10.38 0.69
C SER A 98 9.71 10.78 -0.73
N GLY A 99 8.82 10.00 -1.36
CA GLY A 99 8.26 10.28 -2.68
C GLY A 99 7.18 11.37 -2.74
N TYR A 100 6.71 11.87 -1.59
CA TYR A 100 5.65 12.88 -1.53
C TYR A 100 6.10 14.22 -2.12
N LYS A 101 5.22 14.85 -2.90
CA LYS A 101 5.45 16.14 -3.54
C LYS A 101 4.29 17.10 -3.28
N GLY A 102 4.61 18.33 -2.87
CA GLY A 102 3.64 19.41 -2.67
C GLY A 102 3.75 20.05 -1.29
N ASP A 103 2.83 20.99 -1.03
CA ASP A 103 2.67 21.61 0.29
C ASP A 103 1.80 20.71 1.18
N TRP A 104 2.46 20.04 2.13
CA TRP A 104 1.80 19.09 3.03
C TRP A 104 0.76 19.74 3.95
N GLU A 105 1.00 20.98 4.40
CA GLU A 105 0.05 21.68 5.27
C GLU A 105 -1.16 22.18 4.49
N ALA A 106 -0.97 22.58 3.23
CA ALA A 106 -2.09 22.88 2.33
C ALA A 106 -2.91 21.62 1.99
N ASP A 107 -2.25 20.51 1.66
CA ASP A 107 -2.93 19.25 1.31
C ASP A 107 -3.74 18.71 2.51
N LYS A 108 -3.20 18.75 3.74
CA LYS A 108 -3.96 18.38 4.95
C LYS A 108 -5.22 19.23 5.15
N ARG A 109 -5.12 20.55 4.97
CA ARG A 109 -6.28 21.46 5.06
C ARG A 109 -7.32 21.16 3.99
N ALA A 110 -6.88 20.90 2.76
CA ALA A 110 -7.78 20.53 1.67
C ALA A 110 -8.52 19.22 1.96
N VAL A 111 -7.80 18.21 2.47
CA VAL A 111 -8.40 16.93 2.88
C VAL A 111 -9.41 17.10 4.02
N ALA A 112 -9.10 17.95 5.01
CA ALA A 112 -9.99 18.21 6.14
C ALA A 112 -11.27 18.98 5.75
N GLY A 113 -11.19 19.85 4.73
CA GLY A 113 -12.32 20.66 4.25
C GLY A 113 -13.17 20.00 3.18
N PHE A 114 -12.78 18.83 2.67
CA PHE A 114 -13.47 18.15 1.58
C PHE A 114 -14.62 17.28 2.07
N ASP A 115 -15.75 17.31 1.36
CA ASP A 115 -16.88 16.43 1.62
C ASP A 115 -16.61 15.04 1.03
N TRP A 116 -16.08 14.13 1.85
CA TRP A 116 -15.78 12.77 1.41
C TRP A 116 -17.02 11.92 1.08
N SER A 117 -18.24 12.36 1.44
CA SER A 117 -19.45 11.56 1.18
C SER A 117 -19.72 11.37 -0.32
N VAL A 118 -19.27 12.31 -1.15
CA VAL A 118 -19.41 12.23 -2.61
C VAL A 118 -18.44 11.24 -3.27
N ALA A 119 -17.36 10.87 -2.57
CA ALA A 119 -16.29 10.03 -3.11
C ALA A 119 -16.52 8.53 -2.87
N ASP A 120 -17.33 8.16 -1.86
CA ASP A 120 -17.56 6.77 -1.45
C ASP A 120 -18.17 5.92 -2.58
N ALA A 121 -19.08 6.50 -3.38
CA ALA A 121 -19.67 5.83 -4.54
C ALA A 121 -18.68 5.59 -5.69
N GLN A 122 -17.66 6.43 -5.83
CA GLN A 122 -16.67 6.32 -6.90
C GLN A 122 -15.57 5.31 -6.59
N LEU A 123 -15.31 5.07 -5.30
CA LEU A 123 -14.28 4.12 -4.87
C LEU A 123 -14.58 2.70 -5.39
N ALA A 124 -15.82 2.22 -5.25
CA ALA A 124 -16.19 0.87 -5.67
C ALA A 124 -15.98 0.67 -7.18
N THR A 125 -16.40 1.65 -7.99
CA THR A 125 -16.20 1.68 -9.43
C THR A 125 -14.72 1.65 -9.80
N TYR A 126 -13.92 2.53 -9.17
CA TYR A 126 -12.49 2.62 -9.40
C TYR A 126 -11.76 1.33 -8.99
N ALA A 127 -12.06 0.78 -7.82
CA ALA A 127 -11.50 -0.48 -7.34
C ALA A 127 -11.84 -1.65 -8.27
N GLY A 128 -13.06 -1.68 -8.81
CA GLY A 128 -13.48 -2.66 -9.82
C GLY A 128 -12.63 -2.56 -11.09
N ALA A 129 -12.44 -1.35 -11.62
CA ALA A 129 -11.60 -1.10 -12.79
C ALA A 129 -10.13 -1.44 -12.54
N ALA A 130 -9.58 -1.03 -11.40
CA ALA A 130 -8.20 -1.33 -11.01
C ALA A 130 -7.98 -2.84 -10.86
N ARG A 131 -8.95 -3.57 -10.27
CA ARG A 131 -8.92 -5.04 -10.17
C ARG A 131 -8.94 -5.70 -11.55
N ALA A 132 -9.76 -5.22 -12.48
CA ALA A 132 -9.81 -5.74 -13.85
C ALA A 132 -8.52 -5.45 -14.64
N ALA A 133 -7.81 -4.38 -14.31
CA ALA A 133 -6.54 -4.03 -14.92
C ALA A 133 -5.34 -4.84 -14.36
N VAL A 134 -5.52 -5.61 -13.28
CA VAL A 134 -4.46 -6.49 -12.76
C VAL A 134 -4.15 -7.57 -13.82
N PRO A 135 -2.90 -7.71 -14.28
CA PRO A 135 -2.56 -8.67 -15.32
C PRO A 135 -2.89 -10.10 -14.94
N ALA A 136 -3.57 -10.82 -15.84
CA ALA A 136 -4.01 -12.21 -15.65
C ALA A 136 -2.88 -13.21 -15.33
N ARG A 137 -1.62 -12.84 -15.61
CA ARG A 137 -0.43 -13.62 -15.21
C ARG A 137 -0.21 -13.66 -13.69
N LEU A 138 -0.71 -12.67 -12.95
CA LEU A 138 -0.64 -12.60 -11.50
C LEU A 138 -1.76 -13.44 -10.87
N LYS A 139 -1.68 -14.76 -11.07
CA LYS A 139 -2.64 -15.70 -10.50
C LYS A 139 -2.44 -15.81 -8.98
N PRO A 140 -3.49 -15.62 -8.16
CA PRO A 140 -3.37 -15.77 -6.73
C PRO A 140 -2.87 -17.16 -6.33
N ARG A 141 -2.04 -17.21 -5.27
CA ARG A 141 -1.53 -18.44 -4.68
C ARG A 141 -1.99 -18.54 -3.23
N LYS A 142 -2.19 -19.78 -2.76
CA LYS A 142 -2.40 -20.04 -1.33
C LYS A 142 -1.12 -19.76 -0.55
N GLU A 143 -1.26 -19.40 0.72
CA GLU A 143 -0.16 -19.04 1.61
C GLU A 143 0.89 -20.15 1.75
N ARG A 144 0.46 -21.40 2.02
CA ARG A 144 1.39 -22.52 2.21
C ARG A 144 2.28 -22.77 0.98
N PRO A 145 1.76 -22.86 -0.26
CA PRO A 145 2.61 -22.90 -1.46
C PRO A 145 3.56 -21.69 -1.61
N ALA A 146 3.12 -20.48 -1.24
CA ALA A 146 3.96 -19.29 -1.29
C ALA A 146 5.12 -19.39 -0.28
N ASP A 147 4.86 -19.82 0.95
CA ASP A 147 5.88 -20.01 2.00
C ASP A 147 6.91 -21.08 1.62
N VAL A 148 6.47 -22.21 1.07
CA VAL A 148 7.38 -23.26 0.57
C VAL A 148 8.25 -22.74 -0.58
N SER A 149 7.66 -22.01 -1.52
CA SER A 149 8.39 -21.43 -2.65
C SER A 149 9.41 -20.38 -2.19
N TRP A 150 9.04 -19.57 -1.19
CA TRP A 150 9.94 -18.59 -0.58
C TRP A 150 11.11 -19.29 0.13
N TYR A 151 10.84 -20.37 0.88
CA TYR A 151 11.90 -21.11 1.56
C TYR A 151 12.91 -21.71 0.58
N ALA A 152 12.45 -22.28 -0.54
CA ALA A 152 13.33 -22.79 -1.60
C ALA A 152 14.20 -21.67 -2.21
N TYR A 153 13.60 -20.51 -2.46
CA TYR A 153 14.33 -19.33 -2.94
C TYR A 153 15.36 -18.85 -1.91
N PHE A 154 14.96 -18.74 -0.64
CA PHE A 154 15.84 -18.31 0.45
C PHE A 154 17.07 -19.22 0.59
N CYS A 155 16.89 -20.54 0.55
CA CYS A 155 18.00 -21.50 0.61
C CYS A 155 18.98 -21.37 -0.56
N SER A 156 18.49 -21.03 -1.76
CA SER A 156 19.32 -20.85 -2.95
C SER A 156 19.93 -19.45 -3.09
N HIS A 157 19.41 -18.44 -2.37
CA HIS A 157 19.79 -17.03 -2.49
C HIS A 157 20.10 -16.38 -1.13
N ARG A 158 20.74 -17.13 -0.22
CA ARG A 158 21.01 -16.69 1.16
C ARG A 158 21.62 -15.29 1.28
N ALA A 159 22.60 -14.97 0.44
CA ALA A 159 23.26 -13.66 0.44
C ALA A 159 22.28 -12.51 0.11
N ALA A 160 21.38 -12.71 -0.86
CA ALA A 160 20.38 -11.70 -1.21
C ALA A 160 19.32 -11.50 -0.12
N CYS A 161 19.16 -12.47 0.78
CA CYS A 161 18.15 -12.48 1.82
C CYS A 161 18.69 -12.10 3.21
N GLU A 162 19.97 -11.72 3.34
CA GLU A 162 20.63 -11.50 4.63
C GLU A 162 19.92 -10.46 5.51
N LYS A 163 19.33 -9.42 4.91
CA LYS A 163 18.66 -8.31 5.61
C LYS A 163 17.14 -8.47 5.73
N VAL A 164 16.60 -9.63 5.38
CA VAL A 164 15.16 -9.89 5.40
C VAL A 164 14.72 -10.18 6.84
N THR A 165 13.86 -9.32 7.38
CA THR A 165 13.23 -9.49 8.70
C THR A 165 11.98 -10.37 8.62
N ALA A 166 11.36 -10.66 9.77
CA ALA A 166 10.08 -11.36 9.82
C ALA A 166 8.94 -10.56 9.15
N GLN A 167 8.92 -9.23 9.28
CA GLN A 167 7.92 -8.39 8.59
C GLN A 167 8.15 -8.37 7.09
N ASP A 168 9.42 -8.28 6.66
CA ASP A 168 9.79 -8.35 5.24
C ASP A 168 9.33 -9.69 4.64
N LYS A 169 9.61 -10.81 5.32
CA LYS A 169 9.11 -12.13 4.91
C LYS A 169 7.59 -12.12 4.77
N LYS A 170 6.85 -11.57 5.74
CA LYS A 170 5.37 -11.55 5.69
C LYS A 170 4.87 -10.81 4.45
N GLU A 171 5.47 -9.67 4.08
CA GLU A 171 5.09 -8.97 2.86
C GLU A 171 5.51 -9.70 1.59
N ILE A 172 6.69 -10.32 1.58
CA ILE A 172 7.12 -11.16 0.45
C ILE A 172 6.09 -12.27 0.20
N ILE A 173 5.62 -12.94 1.25
CA ILE A 173 4.57 -13.96 1.13
C ILE A 173 3.26 -13.35 0.62
N ASN A 174 2.84 -12.17 1.10
CA ASN A 174 1.64 -11.48 0.59
C ASN A 174 1.74 -11.19 -0.91
N LEU A 175 2.89 -10.71 -1.38
CA LEU A 175 3.16 -10.43 -2.79
C LEU A 175 3.15 -11.71 -3.64
N MET A 176 3.71 -12.80 -3.12
CA MET A 176 3.68 -14.11 -3.78
C MET A 176 2.28 -14.71 -3.82
N MET A 177 1.48 -14.53 -2.76
CA MET A 177 0.05 -14.87 -2.75
C MET A 177 -0.73 -14.03 -3.76
N ALA A 178 -0.28 -12.81 -4.05
CA ALA A 178 -0.82 -11.97 -5.12
C ALA A 178 -0.28 -12.31 -6.52
N GLY A 179 0.48 -13.41 -6.64
CA GLY A 179 0.92 -13.98 -7.92
C GLY A 179 2.32 -13.59 -8.39
N LEU A 180 3.07 -12.81 -7.60
CA LEU A 180 4.47 -12.49 -7.91
C LEU A 180 5.40 -13.67 -7.65
N ASP A 181 6.53 -13.70 -8.36
CA ASP A 181 7.62 -14.65 -8.09
C ASP A 181 8.46 -14.19 -6.88
N PRO A 182 9.26 -15.09 -6.27
CA PRO A 182 10.07 -14.77 -5.09
C PRO A 182 11.07 -13.63 -5.28
N GLU A 183 11.74 -13.57 -6.44
CA GLU A 183 12.76 -12.56 -6.72
C GLU A 183 12.14 -11.17 -6.86
N THR A 184 11.06 -11.05 -7.63
CA THR A 184 10.32 -9.80 -7.78
C THR A 184 9.73 -9.34 -6.45
N SER A 185 9.19 -10.27 -5.65
CA SER A 185 8.65 -9.96 -4.32
C SER A 185 9.73 -9.42 -3.38
N LEU A 186 10.91 -10.05 -3.34
CA LEU A 186 12.06 -9.58 -2.57
C LEU A 186 12.49 -8.17 -3.01
N LYS A 187 12.66 -7.95 -4.32
CA LYS A 187 13.05 -6.64 -4.87
C LYS A 187 12.07 -5.53 -4.46
N ARG A 188 10.75 -5.80 -4.53
CA ARG A 188 9.72 -4.84 -4.12
C ARG A 188 9.79 -4.51 -2.63
N VAL A 189 9.98 -5.52 -1.78
CA VAL A 189 10.06 -5.31 -0.32
C VAL A 189 11.33 -4.55 0.07
N LEU A 190 12.48 -4.88 -0.54
CA LEU A 190 13.73 -4.16 -0.29
C LEU A 190 13.66 -2.69 -0.75
N ALA A 191 13.02 -2.43 -1.90
CA ALA A 191 12.78 -1.07 -2.37
C ALA A 191 11.87 -0.31 -1.39
N ALA A 192 10.76 -0.91 -0.97
CA ALA A 192 9.83 -0.29 -0.03
C ALA A 192 10.47 -0.05 1.35
N LYS A 193 11.35 -0.95 1.81
CA LYS A 193 12.12 -0.79 3.05
C LYS A 193 13.09 0.39 3.00
N ALA A 194 13.74 0.60 1.85
CA ALA A 194 14.60 1.76 1.64
C ALA A 194 13.80 3.07 1.73
N ASP A 195 12.58 3.09 1.20
CA ASP A 195 11.68 4.26 1.27
C ASP A 195 11.07 4.47 2.67
N PHE A 196 10.91 3.39 3.44
CA PHE A 196 10.37 3.44 4.79
C PHE A 196 11.32 4.07 5.81
N GLY A 197 12.62 4.16 5.54
CA GLY A 197 13.61 4.64 6.51
C GLY A 197 13.75 3.65 7.67
N GLU A 198 14.92 3.02 7.75
CA GLU A 198 15.36 2.01 8.72
C GLU A 198 14.53 1.90 10.03
N GLU A 199 13.53 1.02 10.05
CA GLU A 199 13.29 0.23 11.26
C GLU A 199 14.30 -0.92 11.22
N SER A 200 15.44 -0.69 11.87
CA SER A 200 16.45 -1.69 12.18
C SER A 200 15.96 -2.62 13.29
#